data_AF-A0A370AJT9-F1
#
_entry.id   AF-A0A370AJT9-F1
#
_cell.length_a   1.000
_cell.length_b   1.000
_cell.length_c   1.000
_cell.angle_alpha   90.00
_cell.angle_beta   90.00
_cell.angle_gamma   90.00
#
_symmetry.space_group_name_H-M   'P 1'
#
loop_
_entity.id
_entity.type
_entity.pdbx_description
1 polymer ?
#
loop_
_entity_poly.entity_id
_entity_poly.type
_entity_poly.pdbx_seq_one_letter_code
_entity_poly.pdbx_strand_id
1 'polypeptide(L)'
;MGDALMNDDQLDSIADQVKEKMILWMDERHIYPFPQKNQDIDTQLLERMVRVEEGIKHQNENLEKMMIQSDRRFTILSETMDKRFEAVDKRFEAIDIRFNRLYTFLSGIFLTILAGMITLIIQNLQG
;
A
#
# COMPACT_ATOMS: atom_id res chain seq x y z
N MET A 1 -63.33 -50.03 13.73
CA MET A 1 -61.98 -50.39 13.25
C MET A 1 -62.18 -51.06 11.91
N GLY A 2 -62.18 -50.28 10.83
CA GLY A 2 -62.41 -50.75 9.47
C GLY A 2 -61.10 -50.63 8.69
N ASP A 3 -60.46 -51.76 8.48
CA ASP A 3 -59.22 -51.90 7.72
C ASP A 3 -59.58 -51.79 6.23
N ALA A 4 -59.67 -50.56 5.73
CA ALA A 4 -59.83 -50.30 4.30
C ALA A 4 -58.46 -50.55 3.65
N LEU A 5 -58.21 -51.80 3.28
CA LEU A 5 -57.10 -52.19 2.42
C LEU A 5 -57.22 -51.40 1.12
N MET A 6 -56.47 -50.31 1.05
CA MET A 6 -56.36 -49.45 -0.12
C MET A 6 -55.85 -50.33 -1.27
N ASN A 7 -56.64 -50.50 -2.33
CA ASN A 7 -56.23 -51.28 -3.49
C ASN A 7 -55.00 -50.60 -4.15
N ASP A 8 -54.08 -51.38 -4.69
CA ASP A 8 -52.84 -50.87 -5.32
C ASP A 8 -53.15 -49.83 -6.40
N ASP A 9 -54.24 -50.02 -7.17
CA ASP A 9 -54.72 -49.07 -8.17
C ASP A 9 -55.08 -47.69 -7.58
N GLN A 10 -55.58 -47.65 -6.33
CA GLN A 10 -55.91 -46.39 -5.65
C GLN A 10 -54.66 -45.71 -5.10
N LEU A 11 -53.68 -46.50 -4.64
CA LEU A 11 -52.38 -45.97 -4.22
C LEU A 11 -51.65 -45.33 -5.41
N ASP A 12 -51.69 -45.96 -6.58
CA ASP A 12 -51.09 -45.43 -7.80
C ASP A 12 -51.77 -44.13 -8.26
N SER A 13 -53.10 -44.09 -8.25
CA SER A 13 -53.84 -42.86 -8.61
C SER A 13 -53.52 -41.69 -7.67
N ILE A 14 -53.36 -41.95 -6.38
CA ILE A 14 -52.98 -40.92 -5.40
C ILE A 14 -51.52 -40.50 -5.59
N ALA A 15 -50.62 -41.43 -5.86
CA ALA A 15 -49.22 -41.12 -6.15
C ALA A 15 -49.09 -40.19 -7.36
N ASP A 16 -49.84 -40.44 -8.43
CA ASP A 16 -49.86 -39.59 -9.61
C ASP A 16 -50.41 -38.19 -9.33
N GLN A 17 -51.51 -38.09 -8.58
CA GLN A 17 -52.08 -36.80 -8.19
C GLN A 17 -51.16 -35.99 -7.27
N VAL A 18 -50.48 -36.64 -6.33
CA VAL A 18 -49.52 -35.98 -5.44
C VAL A 18 -48.34 -35.50 -6.27
N LYS A 19 -47.83 -36.30 -7.20
CA LYS A 19 -46.70 -35.94 -8.08
C LYS A 19 -47.03 -34.73 -8.96
N GLU A 20 -48.22 -34.72 -9.58
CA GLU A 20 -48.68 -33.61 -10.41
C GLU A 20 -48.83 -32.32 -9.59
N LYS A 21 -49.51 -32.40 -8.44
CA LYS A 21 -49.73 -31.24 -7.56
C LYS A 21 -48.43 -30.75 -6.92
N MET A 22 -47.49 -31.64 -6.64
CA MET A 22 -46.19 -31.29 -6.05
C MET A 22 -45.34 -30.50 -7.04
N ILE A 23 -45.34 -30.87 -8.33
CA ILE A 23 -44.64 -30.10 -9.36
C ILE A 23 -45.21 -28.68 -9.47
N LEU A 24 -46.54 -28.54 -9.49
CA LEU A 24 -47.22 -27.24 -9.51
C LEU A 24 -46.91 -26.41 -8.26
N TRP A 25 -46.95 -27.02 -7.07
CA TRP A 25 -46.64 -26.34 -5.82
C TRP A 25 -45.17 -25.90 -5.71
N MET A 26 -44.25 -26.71 -6.23
CA MET A 26 -42.82 -26.38 -6.29
C MET A 26 -42.56 -25.19 -7.22
N ASP A 27 -43.23 -25.14 -8.37
CA ASP A 27 -43.14 -24.03 -9.33
C ASP A 27 -43.70 -22.73 -8.74
N GLU A 28 -44.90 -22.79 -8.13
CA GLU A 28 -45.57 -21.66 -7.48
C GLU A 28 -44.74 -21.07 -6.34
N ARG A 29 -44.03 -21.91 -5.57
CA ARG A 29 -43.18 -21.49 -4.45
C ARG A 29 -41.76 -21.12 -4.88
N HIS A 30 -41.44 -21.18 -6.18
CA HIS A 30 -40.09 -21.04 -6.71
C HIS A 30 -39.07 -21.96 -6.00
N ILE A 31 -39.54 -23.13 -5.57
CA ILE A 31 -38.71 -24.19 -5.01
C ILE A 31 -38.16 -24.98 -6.18
N TYR A 32 -37.11 -24.45 -6.80
CA TYR A 32 -36.38 -25.16 -7.82
C TYR A 32 -35.72 -26.38 -7.17
N PRO A 33 -35.90 -27.60 -7.71
CA PRO A 33 -35.11 -28.74 -7.25
C PRO A 33 -33.63 -28.39 -7.41
N PHE A 34 -32.79 -28.84 -6.48
CA PHE A 34 -31.33 -28.73 -6.64
C PHE A 34 -30.97 -29.15 -8.06
N PRO A 35 -30.24 -28.33 -8.84
CA PRO A 35 -29.94 -28.65 -10.23
C PRO A 35 -29.31 -30.03 -10.25
N GLN A 36 -29.95 -31.00 -10.90
CA GLN A 36 -29.41 -32.34 -11.07
C GLN A 36 -28.13 -32.21 -11.88
N LYS A 37 -26.98 -32.26 -11.19
CA LYS A 37 -25.59 -32.41 -11.65
C LYS A 37 -25.36 -32.49 -13.18
N ASN A 38 -25.78 -31.45 -13.89
CA ASN A 38 -25.59 -31.19 -15.32
C ASN A 38 -25.88 -29.70 -15.56
N GLN A 39 -25.48 -28.85 -14.60
CA GLN A 39 -25.01 -27.54 -15.02
C GLN A 39 -23.64 -27.83 -15.59
N ASP A 40 -23.57 -28.04 -16.91
CA ASP A 40 -22.36 -27.78 -17.66
C ASP A 40 -21.90 -26.41 -17.15
N ILE A 41 -20.87 -26.37 -16.31
CA ILE A 41 -20.14 -25.12 -16.10
C ILE A 41 -19.72 -24.79 -17.51
N ASP A 42 -20.42 -23.83 -18.12
CA ASP A 42 -20.33 -23.53 -19.53
C ASP A 42 -18.85 -23.48 -19.87
N THR A 43 -18.38 -24.33 -20.80
CA THR A 43 -16.96 -24.43 -21.14
C THR A 43 -16.39 -23.04 -21.45
N GLN A 44 -17.24 -22.13 -21.94
CA GLN A 44 -16.92 -20.72 -22.13
C GLN A 44 -16.57 -19.96 -20.83
N LEU A 45 -17.24 -20.25 -19.70
CA LEU A 45 -16.94 -19.68 -18.39
C LEU A 45 -15.60 -20.18 -17.85
N LEU A 46 -15.28 -21.46 -18.05
CA LEU A 46 -13.96 -22.00 -17.69
C LEU A 46 -12.85 -21.34 -18.51
N GLU A 47 -13.02 -21.20 -19.82
CA GLU A 47 -12.06 -20.47 -20.67
C GLU A 47 -11.91 -19.01 -20.26
N ARG A 48 -13.01 -18.33 -19.91
CA ARG A 48 -12.95 -16.95 -19.40
C ARG A 48 -12.22 -16.88 -18.07
N MET A 49 -12.44 -17.84 -17.17
CA MET A 49 -11.74 -17.91 -15.89
C MET A 49 -10.24 -18.10 -16.08
N VAL A 50 -9.83 -19.01 -16.96
CA VAL A 50 -8.41 -19.23 -17.30
C VAL A 50 -7.79 -17.95 -17.88
N ARG A 51 -8.47 -17.28 -18.84
CA ARG A 51 -7.98 -16.00 -19.39
C ARG A 51 -7.85 -14.90 -18.33
N VAL A 52 -8.79 -14.84 -17.38
CA VAL A 52 -8.73 -13.88 -16.26
C VAL A 52 -7.57 -14.21 -15.33
N GLU A 53 -7.37 -15.48 -14.98
CA GLU A 53 -6.26 -15.94 -14.14
C GLU A 53 -4.90 -15.61 -14.78
N GLU A 54 -4.75 -15.89 -16.09
CA GLU A 54 -3.57 -15.50 -16.86
C GLU A 54 -3.36 -13.97 -16.87
N GLY A 55 -4.43 -13.20 -17.06
CA GLY A 55 -4.40 -11.75 -17.02
C GLY A 55 -3.96 -11.20 -15.66
N ILE A 56 -4.48 -11.76 -14.56
CA ILE A 56 -4.10 -11.40 -13.19
C ILE A 56 -2.64 -11.75 -12.94
N LYS A 57 -2.19 -12.93 -13.38
CA LYS A 57 -0.78 -13.34 -13.25
C LYS A 57 0.14 -12.36 -13.97
N HIS A 58 -0.19 -12.00 -15.20
CA HIS A 58 0.59 -11.01 -15.97
C HIS A 58 0.58 -9.63 -15.31
N GLN A 59 -0.56 -9.19 -14.78
CA GLN A 59 -0.66 -7.94 -14.03
C GLN A 59 0.23 -7.97 -12.77
N ASN A 60 0.21 -9.07 -12.00
CA ASN A 60 1.05 -9.24 -10.81
C ASN A 60 2.54 -9.20 -11.16
N GLU A 61 2.97 -9.88 -12.22
CA GLU A 61 4.36 -9.83 -12.69
C GLU A 61 4.78 -8.41 -13.10
N ASN A 62 3.90 -7.66 -13.76
CA ASN A 62 4.19 -6.27 -14.13
C ASN A 62 4.24 -5.35 -12.90
N LEU A 63 3.34 -5.53 -11.93
CA LEU A 63 3.36 -4.80 -10.67
C LEU A 63 4.65 -5.09 -9.88
N GLU A 64 5.09 -6.35 -9.82
CA GLU A 64 6.35 -6.72 -9.17
C GLU A 64 7.54 -6.00 -9.83
N LYS A 65 7.62 -6.02 -11.17
CA LYS A 65 8.67 -5.28 -11.91
C LYS A 65 8.65 -3.79 -11.62
N MET A 66 7.46 -3.18 -11.56
CA MET A 66 7.29 -1.77 -11.21
C MET A 66 7.74 -1.49 -9.78
N MET A 67 7.41 -2.36 -8.82
CA MET A 67 7.85 -2.22 -7.43
C MET A 67 9.38 -2.32 -7.32
N ILE A 68 10.02 -3.30 -7.97
CA ILE A 68 11.47 -3.44 -7.98
C ILE A 68 12.15 -2.22 -8.63
N GLN A 69 11.60 -1.70 -9.72
CA GLN A 69 12.13 -0.51 -10.38
C GLN A 69 11.98 0.74 -9.49
N SER A 70 10.83 0.88 -8.82
CA SER A 70 10.56 1.97 -7.89
C SER A 70 11.52 1.92 -6.70
N ASP A 71 11.72 0.75 -6.11
CA ASP A 71 12.63 0.53 -4.99
C ASP A 71 14.07 0.91 -5.37
N ARG A 72 14.55 0.46 -6.53
CA ARG A 72 15.88 0.85 -7.05
C ARG A 72 16.01 2.37 -7.20
N ARG A 73 15.01 3.05 -7.77
CA ARG A 73 15.03 4.51 -7.95
C ARG A 73 15.01 5.24 -6.61
N PHE A 74 14.26 4.73 -5.64
CA PHE A 74 14.19 5.30 -4.30
C PHE A 74 15.54 5.19 -3.57
N THR A 75 16.18 4.02 -3.64
CA THR A 75 17.53 3.81 -3.08
C THR A 75 18.55 4.75 -3.69
N ILE A 76 18.59 4.87 -5.02
CA ILE A 76 19.50 5.81 -5.72
C ILE A 76 19.24 7.26 -5.29
N LEU A 77 17.96 7.65 -5.17
CA LEU A 77 17.59 9.00 -4.73
C LEU A 77 18.06 9.26 -3.30
N SER A 78 17.87 8.31 -2.38
CA SER A 78 18.33 8.40 -1.00
C SER A 78 19.85 8.59 -0.95
N GLU A 79 20.62 7.72 -1.61
CA GLU A 79 22.08 7.82 -1.66
C GLU A 79 22.56 9.14 -2.25
N THR A 80 21.86 9.65 -3.28
CA THR A 80 22.19 10.93 -3.89
C THR A 80 21.91 12.09 -2.94
N MET A 81 20.80 12.04 -2.20
CA MET A 81 20.48 13.03 -1.18
C MET A 81 21.51 13.01 -0.06
N ASP A 82 21.88 11.84 0.46
CA ASP A 82 22.89 11.70 1.51
C ASP A 82 24.22 12.33 1.09
N LYS A 83 24.70 12.04 -0.13
CA LYS A 83 25.93 12.66 -0.68
C LYS A 83 25.82 14.18 -0.80
N ARG A 84 24.65 14.70 -1.18
CA ARG A 84 24.43 16.15 -1.28
C ARG A 84 24.40 16.80 0.08
N PHE A 85 23.78 16.18 1.08
CA PHE A 85 23.77 16.66 2.46
C PHE A 85 25.18 16.67 3.05
N GLU A 86 25.97 15.60 2.87
CA GLU A 86 27.36 15.55 3.33
C GLU A 86 28.21 16.67 2.68
N ALA A 87 27.99 16.95 1.38
CA ALA A 87 28.66 18.04 0.70
C ALA A 87 28.23 19.43 1.23
N VAL A 88 26.97 19.58 1.64
CA VAL A 88 26.46 20.79 2.29
C VAL A 88 27.08 20.96 3.68
N ASP A 89 27.14 19.90 4.47
CA ASP A 89 27.75 19.92 5.81
C ASP A 89 29.22 20.36 5.75
N LYS A 90 30.01 19.82 4.81
CA LYS A 90 31.41 20.24 4.58
C LYS A 90 31.53 21.72 4.23
N ARG A 91 30.58 22.27 3.47
CA ARG A 91 30.58 23.71 3.13
C ARG A 91 30.25 24.57 4.34
N PHE A 92 29.32 24.13 5.19
CA PHE A 92 29.00 24.83 6.43
C PHE A 92 30.17 24.79 7.41
N GLU A 93 30.83 23.64 7.59
CA GLU A 93 32.03 23.54 8.43
C GLU A 93 33.14 24.50 7.95
N ALA A 94 33.37 24.56 6.63
CA ALA A 94 34.34 25.50 6.05
C ALA A 94 33.95 26.98 6.27
N ILE A 95 32.65 27.28 6.29
CA ILE A 95 32.13 28.61 6.60
C ILE A 95 32.37 28.94 8.08
N ASP A 96 32.06 28.02 9.00
CA ASP A 96 32.27 28.20 10.44
C ASP A 96 33.74 28.46 10.76
N ILE A 97 34.67 27.74 10.12
CA ILE A 97 36.11 27.98 10.28
C ILE A 97 36.49 29.41 9.87
N ARG A 98 35.95 29.92 8.76
CA ARG A 98 36.22 31.28 8.27
C ARG A 98 35.64 32.33 9.21
N PHE A 99 34.41 32.12 9.70
CA PHE A 99 33.78 33.01 10.67
C PHE A 99 34.52 33.03 12.00
N ASN A 100 34.91 31.89 12.54
CA ASN A 100 35.72 31.80 13.76
C ASN A 100 37.06 32.52 13.60
N ARG A 101 37.73 32.36 12.45
CA ARG A 101 38.96 33.08 12.15
C ARG A 101 38.75 34.60 12.12
N LEU A 102 37.68 35.05 11.47
CA LEU A 102 37.33 36.47 11.41
C LEU A 102 37.02 37.02 12.81
N TYR A 103 36.23 36.29 13.60
CA TYR A 103 35.89 36.65 14.97
C TYR A 103 37.15 36.81 15.85
N THR A 104 38.06 35.84 15.81
CA THR A 104 39.34 35.89 16.56
C THR A 104 40.23 37.05 16.11
N PHE A 105 40.28 37.35 14.82
CA PHE A 105 41.05 38.49 14.32
C PHE A 105 40.45 39.82 14.78
N LEU A 106 39.13 39.99 14.67
CA LEU A 106 38.43 41.20 15.09
C LEU A 106 38.52 41.42 16.61
N SER A 107 38.39 40.35 17.41
CA SER A 107 38.56 40.45 18.86
C SER A 107 39.99 40.84 19.24
N GLY A 108 41.00 40.33 18.52
CA GLY A 108 42.40 40.74 18.67
C GLY A 108 42.61 42.23 18.40
N ILE A 109 42.10 42.76 17.28
CA ILE A 109 42.18 44.20 16.96
C ILE A 109 41.47 45.02 18.02
N PHE A 110 40.29 44.59 18.46
CA PHE A 110 39.54 45.30 19.48
C PHE A 110 40.32 45.39 20.80
N LEU A 111 40.97 44.30 21.22
CA LEU A 111 41.83 44.27 22.41
C LEU A 111 43.06 45.18 22.29
N THR A 112 43.72 45.22 21.13
CA THR A 112 44.90 46.09 20.94
C THR A 112 44.53 47.56 20.96
N ILE A 113 43.40 47.94 20.35
CA ILE A 113 42.87 49.30 20.40
C ILE A 113 42.53 49.69 21.84
N LEU A 114 41.83 48.82 22.58
CA LEU A 114 41.49 49.07 23.99
C LEU A 114 42.74 49.28 24.86
N ALA A 115 43.75 48.42 24.71
CA ALA A 115 45.02 48.57 25.45
C ALA A 115 45.74 49.89 25.14
N GLY A 116 45.74 50.29 23.87
CA GLY A 116 46.30 51.59 23.44
C GLY A 116 45.53 52.77 24.05
N MET A 117 44.19 52.71 24.05
CA MET A 117 43.35 53.75 24.66
C MET A 117 43.59 53.89 26.17
N ILE A 118 43.66 52.76 26.90
CA ILE A 118 43.97 52.75 28.34
C ILE A 118 45.36 53.38 28.59
N THR A 119 46.35 53.04 27.77
CA THR A 119 47.71 53.58 27.87
C THR A 119 47.73 55.10 27.68
N LEU A 120 47.01 55.62 26.69
CA LEU A 120 46.90 57.06 26.43
C LEU A 120 46.20 57.81 27.58
N ILE A 121 45.14 57.22 28.16
CA ILE A 121 44.44 57.82 29.31
C ILE A 121 45.36 57.93 30.52
N ILE A 122 46.18 56.90 30.79
CA ILE A 122 47.14 56.92 31.89
C ILE A 122 48.19 58.02 31.68
N GLN A 123 48.74 58.14 30.47
CA GLN A 123 49.72 59.19 30.14
C GLN A 123 49.15 60.60 30.32
N ASN A 124 47.89 60.83 29.90
CA ASN A 124 47.22 62.12 30.05
C ASN A 124 46.85 62.48 31.50
N LEU A 125 46.76 61.51 32.41
CA LEU A 125 46.49 61.74 33.84
C LEU A 125 47.75 62.02 34.66
N GLN A 126 48.93 61.65 34.15
CA GLN A 126 50.22 61.85 34.82
C GLN A 126 50.98 63.10 34.32
N GLY A 127 50.53 63.71 33.22
CA GLY A 127 51.08 64.94 32.64
C GLY A 127 50.38 66.21 33.07
#